data_AF-A0A1C5J3X5-F1
#
_entry.id   AF-A0A1C5J3X5-F1
#
_cell.length_a   1.000
_cell.length_b   1.000
_cell.length_c   1.000
_cell.angle_alpha   90.00
_cell.angle_beta   90.00
_cell.angle_gamma   90.00
#
_symmetry.space_group_name_H-M   'P 1'
#
loop_
_entity.id
_entity.type
_entity.pdbx_description
1 polymer ?
#
loop_
_entity_poly.entity_id
_entity_poly.type
_entity_poly.pdbx_seq_one_letter_code
_entity_poly.pdbx_strand_id
1 'polypeptide(L)'
;MESAGGQRAGVRGWLQDLWLVAIYDDVPDDEVRRWWNCKETDLLGVLVDLAPGLRLGTIVTADGDPPSATQRVSSLMFLRGTCPEEFEPDAREPYVMPLLDAGLRAALLATFAPRPDDHPLMAAAPVDALAAFLDEHDGARLLTHTPTEAVEVLLTEQSRGGG
;
A
#
# COMPACT_ATOMS: atom_id res chain seq x y z
N MET A 1 3.77 8.66 -49.66
CA MET A 1 4.36 7.52 -48.91
C MET A 1 4.14 7.83 -47.44
N GLU A 2 2.94 7.51 -46.96
CA GLU A 2 2.57 7.68 -45.55
C GLU A 2 3.14 6.49 -44.78
N SER A 3 4.21 6.71 -44.01
CA SER A 3 4.72 5.72 -43.10
C SER A 3 4.03 5.90 -41.75
N ALA A 4 3.31 4.85 -41.37
CA ALA A 4 2.57 4.64 -40.15
C ALA A 4 3.24 5.27 -38.91
N GLY A 5 2.51 6.19 -38.26
CA GLY A 5 2.77 6.55 -36.89
C GLY A 5 2.56 5.31 -36.02
N GLY A 6 3.66 4.67 -35.63
CA GLY A 6 3.64 3.60 -34.66
C GLY A 6 3.10 4.15 -33.34
N GLN A 7 1.83 3.89 -33.08
CA GLN A 7 1.19 4.17 -31.82
C GLN A 7 1.89 3.30 -30.77
N ARG A 8 2.86 3.88 -30.06
CA ARG A 8 3.51 3.22 -28.92
C ARG A 8 2.40 2.83 -27.95
N ALA A 9 2.20 1.53 -27.76
CA ALA A 9 1.22 1.03 -26.81
C ALA A 9 1.70 1.44 -25.42
N GLY A 10 1.10 2.47 -24.83
CA GLY A 10 1.34 2.82 -23.44
C GLY A 10 0.87 1.69 -22.54
N VAL A 11 1.59 1.45 -21.44
CA VAL A 11 1.11 0.54 -20.40
C VAL A 11 -0.01 1.26 -19.67
N ARG A 12 -1.18 0.61 -19.56
CA ARG A 12 -2.27 1.13 -18.72
C ARG A 12 -1.93 0.85 -17.27
N GLY A 13 -2.09 1.86 -16.44
CA GLY A 13 -1.98 1.72 -14.99
C GLY A 13 -3.03 2.54 -14.27
N TRP A 14 -3.08 2.38 -12.96
CA TRP A 14 -3.93 3.19 -12.10
C TRP A 14 -3.12 3.91 -11.04
N LEU A 15 -3.47 5.18 -10.80
CA LEU A 15 -2.95 5.97 -9.69
C LEU A 15 -3.96 5.96 -8.55
N GLN A 16 -3.48 5.68 -7.34
CA GLN A 16 -4.27 5.73 -6.12
C GLN A 16 -3.44 6.31 -4.97
N ASP A 17 -4.05 7.14 -4.14
CA ASP A 17 -3.42 7.56 -2.89
C ASP A 17 -3.51 6.45 -1.86
N LEU A 18 -2.38 6.11 -1.24
CA LEU A 18 -2.30 5.12 -0.19
C LEU A 18 -2.18 5.80 1.17
N TRP A 19 -3.03 5.39 2.10
CA TRP A 19 -3.04 5.79 3.48
C TRP A 19 -2.70 4.61 4.38
N LEU A 20 -1.94 4.87 5.44
CA LEU A 20 -1.79 3.96 6.57
C LEU A 20 -2.70 4.46 7.69
N VAL A 21 -3.57 3.59 8.20
CA VAL A 21 -4.56 3.95 9.22
C VAL A 21 -4.37 3.12 10.48
N ALA A 22 -4.53 3.77 11.64
CA ALA A 22 -4.37 3.17 12.97
C ALA A 22 -5.74 2.94 13.62
N ILE A 23 -6.10 1.67 13.80
CA ILE A 23 -7.37 1.23 14.38
C ILE A 23 -7.12 0.71 15.80
N TYR A 24 -7.88 1.21 16.76
CA TYR A 24 -7.80 0.81 18.17
C TYR A 24 -8.96 -0.09 18.59
N ASP A 25 -10.07 -0.03 17.87
CA ASP A 25 -11.26 -0.81 18.14
C ASP A 25 -11.07 -2.28 17.76
N ASP A 26 -11.71 -3.17 18.51
CA ASP A 26 -11.80 -4.58 18.15
C ASP A 26 -12.67 -4.74 16.91
N VAL A 27 -12.13 -5.40 15.89
CA VAL A 27 -12.80 -5.63 14.61
C VAL A 27 -13.11 -7.12 14.46
N PRO A 28 -14.36 -7.51 14.14
CA PRO A 28 -14.70 -8.90 13.87
C PRO A 28 -13.88 -9.51 12.73
N ASP A 29 -13.46 -10.77 12.90
CA ASP A 29 -12.65 -11.49 11.90
C ASP A 29 -13.30 -11.53 10.49
N ASP A 30 -14.63 -11.54 10.42
CA ASP A 30 -15.34 -11.56 9.14
C ASP A 30 -15.24 -10.22 8.39
N GLU A 31 -15.19 -9.10 9.10
CA GLU A 31 -14.93 -7.76 8.55
C GLU A 31 -13.49 -7.70 8.04
N VAL A 32 -12.52 -8.16 8.84
CA VAL A 32 -11.10 -8.22 8.43
C VAL A 32 -10.91 -9.08 7.19
N ARG A 33 -11.51 -10.27 7.15
CA ARG A 33 -11.49 -11.15 5.97
C ARG A 33 -12.10 -10.48 4.75
N ARG A 34 -13.24 -9.80 4.90
CA ARG A 34 -13.90 -9.10 3.79
C ARG A 34 -13.03 -7.97 3.26
N TRP A 35 -12.41 -7.20 4.13
CA TRP A 35 -11.48 -6.12 3.78
C TRP A 35 -10.35 -6.61 2.87
N TRP A 36 -9.61 -7.63 3.30
CA TRP A 36 -8.49 -8.18 2.54
C TRP A 36 -8.90 -8.87 1.23
N ASN A 37 -10.17 -9.25 1.10
CA ASN A 37 -10.77 -9.76 -0.14
C ASN A 37 -11.43 -8.66 -0.99
N CYS A 38 -11.20 -7.38 -0.67
CA CYS A 38 -11.79 -6.22 -1.33
C CYS A 38 -13.33 -6.31 -1.42
N LYS A 39 -13.97 -6.74 -0.33
CA LYS A 39 -15.43 -6.79 -0.19
C LYS A 39 -15.92 -5.67 0.72
N GLU A 40 -17.20 -5.35 0.60
CA GLU A 40 -17.86 -4.36 1.45
C GLU A 40 -17.80 -4.76 2.93
N THR A 41 -17.51 -3.76 3.77
CA THR A 41 -17.29 -3.87 5.22
C THR A 41 -18.06 -2.76 5.90
N ASP A 42 -19.18 -3.10 6.57
CA ASP A 42 -20.11 -2.12 7.11
C ASP A 42 -19.50 -1.38 8.31
N LEU A 43 -18.79 -2.13 9.17
CA LEU A 43 -18.12 -1.57 10.34
C LEU A 43 -16.72 -1.07 9.99
N LEU A 44 -15.90 -1.93 9.37
CA LEU A 44 -14.48 -1.61 9.19
C LEU A 44 -14.26 -0.44 8.23
N GLY A 45 -15.11 -0.27 7.22
CA GLY A 45 -15.05 0.90 6.33
C GLY A 45 -15.23 2.21 7.11
N VAL A 46 -16.23 2.27 7.99
CA VAL A 46 -16.50 3.45 8.83
C VAL A 46 -15.36 3.71 9.81
N LEU A 47 -14.80 2.65 10.43
CA LEU A 47 -13.66 2.80 11.34
C LEU A 47 -12.44 3.36 10.62
N VAL A 48 -12.14 2.87 9.41
CA VAL A 48 -11.03 3.37 8.59
C VAL A 48 -11.21 4.84 8.23
N ASP A 49 -12.42 5.28 7.90
CA ASP A 49 -12.72 6.67 7.55
C ASP A 49 -12.57 7.64 8.73
N LEU A 50 -12.79 7.17 9.96
CA LEU A 50 -12.73 7.97 11.19
C LEU A 50 -11.38 7.90 11.90
N ALA A 51 -10.58 6.89 11.60
CA ALA A 51 -9.33 6.61 12.28
C ALA A 51 -8.22 7.62 11.94
N PRO A 52 -7.24 7.81 12.84
CA PRO A 52 -6.00 8.50 12.50
C PRO A 52 -5.33 7.84 11.29
N GLY A 53 -5.04 8.66 10.28
CA GLY A 53 -4.45 8.21 9.03
C GLY A 53 -3.29 9.09 8.58
N LEU A 54 -2.26 8.45 8.05
CA LEU A 54 -1.16 9.11 7.37
C LEU A 54 -1.19 8.77 5.88
N ARG A 55 -1.33 9.78 5.03
CA ARG A 55 -1.13 9.62 3.58
C ARG A 55 0.34 9.30 3.32
N LEU A 56 0.62 8.07 2.90
CA LEU A 56 1.99 7.63 2.59
C LEU A 56 2.48 8.12 1.23
N GLY A 57 1.56 8.37 0.30
CA GLY A 57 1.89 8.82 -1.05
C GLY A 57 0.93 8.25 -2.08
N THR A 58 1.38 8.23 -3.33
CA THR A 58 0.63 7.66 -4.45
C THR A 58 1.28 6.34 -4.87
N ILE A 59 0.45 5.35 -5.20
CA ILE A 59 0.87 4.09 -5.82
C ILE A 59 0.49 4.07 -7.30
N VAL A 60 1.29 3.36 -8.10
CA VAL A 60 0.98 3.03 -9.50
C VAL A 60 0.80 1.53 -9.60
N THR A 61 -0.36 1.09 -10.08
CA THR A 61 -0.57 -0.31 -10.46
C THR A 61 -0.43 -0.43 -11.97
N ALA A 62 0.82 -0.54 -12.43
CA ALA A 62 1.17 -0.80 -13.83
C ALA A 62 2.17 -1.96 -13.90
N ASP A 63 2.04 -2.80 -14.93
CA ASP A 63 2.96 -3.93 -15.12
C ASP A 63 4.35 -3.45 -15.53
N GLY A 64 5.38 -3.92 -14.80
CA GLY A 64 6.79 -3.76 -15.18
C GLY A 64 7.53 -2.56 -14.61
N ASP A 65 6.85 -1.66 -13.88
CA ASP A 65 7.50 -0.54 -13.21
C ASP A 65 8.10 -0.94 -11.84
N PRO A 66 9.24 -0.35 -11.44
CA PRO A 66 9.80 -0.59 -10.12
C PRO A 66 8.85 -0.04 -9.04
N PRO A 67 8.64 -0.79 -7.93
CA PRO A 67 7.70 -0.36 -6.90
C PRO A 67 8.22 0.88 -6.18
N SER A 68 7.36 1.89 -5.99
CA SER A 68 7.66 3.00 -5.08
C SER A 68 7.77 2.55 -3.62
N ALA A 69 8.36 3.38 -2.76
CA ALA A 69 8.37 3.16 -1.31
C ALA A 69 6.95 2.90 -0.76
N THR A 70 5.98 3.67 -1.23
CA THR A 70 4.56 3.53 -0.88
C THR A 70 3.99 2.18 -1.34
N GLN A 71 4.29 1.74 -2.58
CA GLN A 71 3.84 0.44 -3.08
C GLN A 71 4.44 -0.71 -2.27
N ARG A 72 5.71 -0.61 -1.87
CA ARG A 72 6.33 -1.64 -1.02
C ARG A 72 5.65 -1.75 0.33
N VAL A 73 5.26 -0.63 0.95
CA VAL A 73 4.49 -0.64 2.20
C VAL A 73 3.12 -1.29 2.00
N SER A 74 2.42 -0.97 0.90
CA SER A 74 1.17 -1.65 0.54
C SER A 74 1.34 -3.17 0.46
N SER A 75 2.38 -3.63 -0.25
CA SER A 75 2.66 -5.06 -0.40
C SER A 75 3.05 -5.72 0.93
N LEU A 76 3.85 -5.05 1.77
CA LEU A 76 4.20 -5.54 3.11
C LEU A 76 2.95 -5.70 3.97
N MET A 77 2.08 -4.69 4.01
CA MET A 77 0.86 -4.72 4.82
C MET A 77 -0.12 -5.78 4.34
N PHE A 78 -0.26 -5.94 3.02
CA PHE A 78 -1.04 -7.03 2.45
C PHE A 78 -0.49 -8.39 2.91
N LEU A 79 0.81 -8.65 2.72
CA LEU A 79 1.43 -9.90 3.16
C LEU A 79 1.26 -10.14 4.67
N ARG A 80 1.45 -9.12 5.51
CA ARG A 80 1.28 -9.24 6.96
C ARG A 80 -0.18 -9.52 7.36
N GLY A 81 -1.15 -8.99 6.61
CA GLY A 81 -2.57 -9.20 6.86
C GLY A 81 -3.14 -10.50 6.30
N THR A 82 -2.57 -11.03 5.21
CA THR A 82 -3.07 -12.24 4.54
C THR A 82 -2.23 -13.49 4.78
N CYS A 83 -0.96 -13.33 5.18
CA CYS A 83 0.03 -14.40 5.36
C CYS A 83 0.96 -14.07 6.55
N PRO A 84 0.45 -13.99 7.79
CA PRO A 84 1.28 -13.63 8.94
C PRO A 84 2.44 -14.63 9.13
N GLU A 85 3.69 -14.16 9.08
CA GLU A 85 4.91 -14.99 9.13
C GLU A 85 5.07 -15.80 10.44
N GLU A 86 4.37 -15.42 11.51
CA GLU A 86 4.34 -16.19 12.77
C GLU A 86 3.49 -17.46 12.66
N PHE A 87 2.78 -17.63 11.54
CA PHE A 87 1.99 -18.81 11.23
C PHE A 87 2.68 -19.73 10.24
N GLU A 88 2.97 -20.95 10.70
CA GLU A 88 2.86 -22.09 9.80
C GLU A 88 1.47 -21.99 9.13
N PRO A 89 1.36 -22.05 7.80
CA PRO A 89 0.08 -21.85 7.11
C PRO A 89 -0.91 -22.96 7.50
N ASP A 90 -1.65 -22.75 8.57
CA ASP A 90 -2.92 -23.42 8.83
C ASP A 90 -3.97 -22.68 7.99
N ALA A 91 -4.64 -23.41 7.09
CA ALA A 91 -5.72 -22.89 6.27
C ALA A 91 -6.94 -22.39 7.09
N ARG A 92 -6.88 -22.49 8.42
CA ARG A 92 -7.88 -22.01 9.39
C ARG A 92 -7.50 -20.69 10.05
N GLU A 93 -6.29 -20.20 9.83
CA GLU A 93 -5.80 -18.97 10.42
C GLU A 93 -6.33 -17.75 9.66
N PRO A 94 -7.09 -16.87 10.34
CA PRO A 94 -7.82 -15.82 9.67
C PRO A 94 -6.90 -14.73 9.16
N TYR A 95 -7.40 -13.98 8.18
CA TYR A 95 -6.86 -12.69 7.85
C TYR A 95 -6.79 -11.80 9.10
N VAL A 96 -5.71 -11.06 9.28
CA VAL A 96 -5.48 -10.26 10.49
C VAL A 96 -5.32 -8.78 10.15
N MET A 97 -5.54 -7.93 11.16
CA MET A 97 -5.00 -6.58 11.15
C MET A 97 -3.67 -6.60 11.90
N PRO A 98 -2.53 -6.35 11.22
CA PRO A 98 -1.22 -6.40 11.87
C PRO A 98 -1.14 -5.46 13.07
N LEU A 99 -0.61 -5.96 14.20
CA LEU A 99 -0.32 -5.13 15.38
C LEU A 99 0.89 -4.25 15.07
N LEU A 100 0.80 -2.96 15.37
CA LEU A 100 1.96 -2.09 15.39
C LEU A 100 2.78 -2.37 16.65
N ASP A 101 3.69 -3.33 16.53
CA ASP A 101 4.76 -3.59 17.48
C ASP A 101 6.10 -3.06 16.96
N ALA A 102 7.15 -3.22 17.77
CA ALA A 102 8.51 -2.80 17.40
C ALA A 102 9.02 -3.47 16.11
N GLY A 103 8.59 -4.71 15.82
CA GLY A 103 8.98 -5.46 14.64
C GLY A 103 8.33 -4.89 13.37
N LEU A 104 7.01 -4.72 13.39
CA LEU A 104 6.27 -4.12 12.27
C LEU A 104 6.70 -2.67 12.05
N ARG A 105 6.93 -1.90 13.12
CA ARG A 105 7.47 -0.54 13.04
C ARG A 105 8.79 -0.51 12.28
N ALA A 106 9.75 -1.35 12.67
CA ALA A 106 11.05 -1.43 12.01
C ALA A 106 10.92 -1.86 10.54
N ALA A 107 10.06 -2.84 10.26
CA ALA A 107 9.80 -3.30 8.89
C ALA A 107 9.20 -2.20 8.01
N LEU A 108 8.24 -1.44 8.52
CA LEU A 108 7.60 -0.32 7.81
C LEU A 108 8.61 0.78 7.48
N LEU A 109 9.42 1.22 8.44
CA LEU A 109 10.44 2.24 8.21
C LEU A 109 11.50 1.80 7.21
N ALA A 110 11.99 0.55 7.33
CA ALA A 110 12.96 0.00 6.39
C ALA A 110 12.38 -0.16 4.97
N THR A 111 11.09 -0.50 4.86
CA THR A 111 10.39 -0.69 3.59
C THR A 111 10.11 0.65 2.90
N PHE A 112 9.77 1.67 3.68
CA PHE A 112 9.46 3.02 3.23
C PHE A 112 10.70 3.88 2.96
N ALA A 113 11.89 3.42 3.37
CA ALA A 113 13.13 4.10 3.06
C ALA A 113 13.30 4.27 1.53
N PRO A 114 13.68 5.47 1.06
CA PRO A 114 13.91 5.73 -0.36
C PRO A 114 14.97 4.81 -0.94
N ARG A 115 14.78 4.37 -2.19
CA ARG A 115 15.76 3.60 -2.95
C ARG A 115 16.10 4.29 -4.28
N PRO A 116 17.31 4.10 -4.83
CA PRO A 116 17.73 4.74 -6.08
C PRO A 116 16.88 4.39 -7.29
N ASP A 117 16.22 3.24 -7.26
CA ASP A 117 15.34 2.70 -8.30
C ASP A 117 13.86 2.99 -8.06
N ASP A 118 13.51 3.78 -7.04
CA ASP A 118 12.13 4.17 -6.78
C ASP A 118 11.55 4.98 -7.94
N HIS A 119 10.29 4.69 -8.26
CA HIS A 119 9.59 5.41 -9.33
C HIS A 119 9.51 6.92 -9.01
N PRO A 120 10.08 7.80 -9.87
CA PRO A 120 10.35 9.20 -9.52
C PRO A 120 9.10 10.08 -9.41
N LEU A 121 7.97 9.64 -9.98
CA LEU A 121 6.71 10.39 -9.94
C LEU A 121 5.90 10.14 -8.66
N MET A 122 6.29 9.18 -7.82
CA MET A 122 5.50 8.78 -6.66
C MET A 122 5.96 9.53 -5.41
N ALA A 123 5.36 10.70 -5.20
CA ALA A 123 5.58 11.50 -4.01
C ALA A 123 5.19 10.70 -2.76
N ALA A 124 6.17 10.45 -1.89
CA ALA A 124 5.98 9.82 -0.60
C ALA A 124 5.97 10.85 0.53
N ALA A 125 5.29 10.55 1.63
CA ALA A 125 5.47 11.29 2.87
C ALA A 125 6.95 11.27 3.32
N PRO A 126 7.41 12.29 4.06
CA PRO A 126 8.72 12.24 4.70
C PRO A 126 8.82 11.02 5.65
N VAL A 127 9.97 10.36 5.68
CA VAL A 127 10.22 9.22 6.58
C VAL A 127 9.99 9.60 8.05
N ASP A 128 10.37 10.83 8.44
CA ASP A 128 10.15 11.32 9.80
C ASP A 128 8.66 11.45 10.15
N ALA A 129 7.80 11.75 9.18
CA ALA A 129 6.36 11.80 9.39
C ALA A 129 5.79 10.39 9.61
N LEU A 130 6.30 9.39 8.87
CA LEU A 130 5.96 7.98 9.13
C LEU A 130 6.45 7.56 10.52
N ALA A 131 7.71 7.86 10.88
CA ALA A 131 8.25 7.51 12.19
C ALA A 131 7.41 8.10 13.33
N ALA A 132 7.06 9.39 13.24
CA ALA A 132 6.22 10.06 14.23
C ALA A 132 4.83 9.43 14.34
N PHE A 133 4.19 9.12 13.20
CA PHE A 133 2.89 8.43 13.19
C PHE A 133 2.97 7.06 13.86
N LEU A 134 4.01 6.27 13.56
CA LEU A 134 4.19 4.95 14.16
C LEU A 134 4.48 5.04 15.67
N ASP A 135 5.22 6.06 16.11
CA ASP A 135 5.50 6.27 17.53
C ASP A 135 4.25 6.73 18.31
N GLU A 136 3.43 7.57 17.69
CA GLU A 136 2.17 8.06 18.28
C GLU A 136 1.13 6.94 18.44
N HIS A 137 1.12 5.98 17.52
CA HIS A 137 0.10 4.94 17.45
C HIS A 137 0.60 3.53 17.83
N ASP A 138 1.68 3.42 18.61
CA ASP A 138 2.19 2.15 19.12
C ASP A 138 1.09 1.30 19.78
N GLY A 139 1.04 0.01 19.44
CA GLY A 139 0.00 -0.92 19.90
C GLY A 139 -1.33 -0.85 19.14
N ALA A 140 -1.51 0.07 18.20
CA ALA A 140 -2.68 0.06 17.31
C ALA A 140 -2.61 -1.08 16.29
N ARG A 141 -3.75 -1.42 15.70
CA ARG A 141 -3.82 -2.29 14.53
C ARG A 141 -3.71 -1.43 13.28
N LEU A 142 -2.96 -1.89 12.27
CA LEU A 142 -2.75 -1.11 11.04
C LEU A 142 -3.48 -1.70 9.84
N LEU A 143 -3.99 -0.82 8.98
CA LEU A 143 -4.49 -1.15 7.65
C LEU A 143 -3.97 -0.16 6.62
N THR A 144 -3.99 -0.57 5.35
CA THR A 144 -3.82 0.34 4.22
C THR A 144 -5.15 0.64 3.57
N HIS A 145 -5.38 1.89 3.20
CA HIS A 145 -6.62 2.36 2.61
C HIS A 145 -6.36 3.26 1.39
N THR A 146 -7.23 3.19 0.38
CA THR A 146 -7.18 4.02 -0.83
C THR A 146 -8.53 4.75 -1.00
N PRO A 147 -8.74 5.90 -0.34
CA PRO A 147 -10.02 6.61 -0.34
C PRO A 147 -10.36 7.25 -1.68
N THR A 148 -9.34 7.52 -2.51
CA THR A 148 -9.50 8.15 -3.81
C THR A 148 -9.86 7.12 -4.87
N GLU A 149 -10.78 7.49 -5.76
CA GLU A 149 -11.02 6.72 -6.98
C GLU A 149 -9.70 6.54 -7.77
N ALA A 150 -9.53 5.34 -8.31
CA ALA A 150 -8.39 5.01 -9.14
C ALA A 150 -8.42 5.84 -10.42
N VAL A 151 -7.35 6.58 -10.71
CA VAL A 151 -7.24 7.35 -11.95
C VAL A 151 -6.48 6.54 -12.99
N GLU A 152 -7.12 6.18 -14.11
CA GLU A 152 -6.45 5.50 -15.22
C GLU A 152 -5.40 6.42 -15.85
N VAL A 153 -4.19 5.90 -16.04
CA VAL A 153 -3.08 6.61 -16.68
C VAL A 153 -2.46 5.76 -17.78
N LEU A 154 -1.98 6.44 -18.83
CA LEU A 154 -1.16 5.85 -19.87
C LEU A 154 0.31 6.18 -19.60
N LEU A 155 1.06 5.17 -19.18
CA LEU A 155 2.49 5.31 -18.94
C LEU A 155 3.23 5.06 -20.25
N THR A 156 3.98 6.07 -20.69
CA THR A 156 4.88 5.92 -21.83
C THR A 156 6.15 5.23 -21.35
N GLU A 157 6.53 4.10 -21.95
CA GLU A 157 7.81 3.45 -21.69
C GLU A 157 8.94 4.49 -21.74
N GLN A 158 9.56 4.78 -20.59
CA GLN A 158 10.83 5.49 -20.61
C GLN A 158 11.82 4.57 -21.29
N SER A 159 12.30 5.00 -22.46
CA SER A 159 13.32 4.28 -23.20
C SER A 159 14.47 4.00 -22.25
N ARG A 160 14.72 2.71 -21.96
CA ARG A 160 15.96 2.26 -21.32
C ARG A 160 17.12 2.77 -22.16
N GLY A 161 17.59 3.97 -21.84
CA GLY A 161 18.77 4.57 -22.44
C GLY A 161 19.96 3.77 -21.96
N GLY A 162 20.45 2.88 -22.83
CA GLY A 162 21.73 2.23 -22.63
C GLY A 162 22.84 3.28 -22.55
N GLY A 163 23.64 3.18 -21.50
CA GLY A 163 24.95 3.78 -21.35
C GLY A 163 25.93 2.71 -20.90
#